data_AF-A0A1L7I7H6-F1
#
_entry.id   AF-A0A1L7I7H6-F1
#
_cell.length_a   1.000
_cell.length_b   1.000
_cell.length_c   1.000
_cell.angle_alpha   90.00
_cell.angle_beta   90.00
_cell.angle_gamma   90.00
#
_symmetry.space_group_name_H-M   'P 1'
#
loop_
_entity.id
_entity.type
_entity.pdbx_description
1 polymer ?
#
loop_
_entity_poly.entity_id
_entity_poly.type
_entity_poly.pdbx_seq_one_letter_code
_entity_poly.pdbx_strand_id
1 'polypeptide(L)'
;MKRILITSLLALIFAACHEEKSQIDIWIHELGINPTEIKNIDTLKYDKGNIKSLTFHKSANDYYKFVLYESGFKKQFYRIKNGQFHGKAIDWFENGNKKWTREYEEGNLIGHNISFQENGFREQDYNTEDNSVTYFFQNGNPRAVYTDFSTTFYYDNRSKFEVYTHELNSKNENTGRGKVEFYSENQDLVFEGTYDNNIFSKNGTKFNGEITSYFNNGEPSLNFYLKDGIIQGRYFTYHGNGNLKYEGETIDAKQIYYKSYYPNGKPEYEFDKLNNIERIWDENGKRIE
;
A
#
# COMPACT_ATOMS: atom_id res chain seq x y z
N MET A 1 -8.05 41.63 29.73
CA MET A 1 -8.42 42.31 28.46
C MET A 1 -7.21 43.06 27.92
N LYS A 2 -6.53 42.48 26.93
CA LYS A 2 -5.65 43.21 26.00
C LYS A 2 -6.10 42.83 24.60
N ARG A 3 -6.89 43.72 24.00
CA ARG A 3 -7.26 43.66 22.57
C ARG A 3 -6.01 44.08 21.79
N ILE A 4 -5.40 43.16 21.07
CA ILE A 4 -4.48 43.51 20.00
C ILE A 4 -5.37 43.75 18.78
N LEU A 5 -5.41 45.00 18.34
CA LEU A 5 -6.07 45.42 17.11
C LEU A 5 -5.40 44.68 15.95
N ILE A 6 -6.18 43.93 15.17
CA ILE A 6 -5.75 43.45 13.86
C ILE A 6 -5.77 44.67 12.94
N THR A 7 -4.65 45.39 12.88
CA THR A 7 -4.37 46.31 11.76
C THR A 7 -3.92 45.45 10.59
N SER A 8 -4.83 45.30 9.62
CA SER A 8 -4.56 45.23 8.18
C SER A 8 -3.18 44.69 7.78
N LEU A 9 -3.06 43.37 7.60
CA LEU A 9 -2.03 42.78 6.75
C LEU A 9 -2.60 42.63 5.31
N LEU A 10 -3.05 43.75 4.75
CA LEU A 10 -3.27 43.93 3.32
C LEU A 10 -2.53 45.23 2.96
N ALA A 11 -1.63 45.14 1.98
CA ALA A 11 -0.79 46.20 1.43
C ALA A 11 0.52 46.50 2.17
N LEU A 12 1.60 45.82 1.75
CA LEU A 12 2.91 46.44 1.59
C LEU A 12 3.81 45.64 0.64
N ILE A 13 3.42 45.50 -0.63
CA ILE A 13 4.37 45.31 -1.74
C ILE A 13 3.80 46.04 -2.97
N PHE A 14 4.46 47.12 -3.39
CA PHE A 14 4.48 47.57 -4.78
C PHE A 14 5.73 48.41 -4.98
N ALA A 15 6.80 47.77 -5.44
CA ALA A 15 7.81 48.37 -6.32
C ALA A 15 8.77 47.28 -6.84
N ALA A 16 8.55 46.90 -8.09
CA ALA A 16 9.48 46.26 -9.04
C ALA A 16 9.95 44.80 -8.79
N CYS A 17 9.87 44.03 -9.87
CA CYS A 17 10.30 42.64 -10.10
C CYS A 17 9.40 41.54 -9.51
N HIS A 18 8.81 40.76 -10.44
CA HIS A 18 8.08 39.50 -10.27
C HIS A 18 7.87 39.08 -8.81
N GLU A 19 6.67 39.29 -8.26
CA GLU A 19 6.32 38.78 -6.93
C GLU A 19 6.38 37.24 -6.96
N GLU A 20 7.51 36.69 -6.54
CA GLU A 20 7.61 35.28 -6.20
C GLU A 20 6.58 35.01 -5.13
N LYS A 21 5.54 34.22 -5.48
CA LYS A 21 4.54 33.76 -4.52
C LYS A 21 5.25 33.17 -3.31
N SER A 22 4.84 33.54 -2.10
CA SER A 22 5.42 32.92 -0.92
C SER A 22 5.18 31.41 -0.95
N GLN A 23 6.05 30.64 -0.30
CA GLN A 23 5.91 29.19 -0.24
C GLN A 23 4.53 28.75 0.33
N ILE A 24 3.94 29.58 1.19
CA ILE A 24 2.61 29.40 1.77
C ILE A 24 1.52 29.61 0.72
N ASP A 25 1.63 30.65 -0.13
CA ASP A 25 0.66 30.91 -1.21
C ASP A 25 0.65 29.77 -2.23
N ILE A 26 1.82 29.20 -2.50
CA ILE A 26 1.95 28.00 -3.34
C ILE A 26 1.19 26.83 -2.71
N TRP A 27 1.37 26.57 -1.41
CA TRP A 27 0.68 25.46 -0.73
C TRP A 27 -0.84 25.64 -0.68
N ILE A 28 -1.31 26.86 -0.39
CA ILE A 28 -2.74 27.20 -0.38
C ILE A 28 -3.36 26.92 -1.75
N HIS A 29 -2.68 27.35 -2.82
CA HIS A 29 -3.11 27.12 -4.19
C HIS A 29 -3.07 25.63 -4.58
N GLU A 30 -1.97 24.92 -4.30
CA GLU A 30 -1.80 23.48 -4.59
C GLU A 30 -2.88 22.61 -3.92
N LEU A 31 -3.35 23.03 -2.75
CA LEU A 31 -4.33 22.30 -1.95
C LEU A 31 -5.77 22.80 -2.15
N GLY A 32 -5.96 23.75 -3.07
CA GLY A 32 -7.29 24.29 -3.39
C GLY A 32 -7.95 25.03 -2.23
N ILE A 33 -7.16 25.57 -1.29
CA ILE A 33 -7.67 26.34 -0.16
C ILE A 33 -8.03 27.73 -0.67
N ASN A 34 -9.26 28.18 -0.43
CA ASN A 34 -9.65 29.55 -0.75
C ASN A 34 -9.09 30.53 0.31
N PRO A 35 -8.16 31.44 -0.04
CA PRO A 35 -7.57 32.35 0.93
C PRO A 35 -8.59 33.27 1.60
N THR A 36 -9.68 33.62 0.93
CA THR A 36 -10.69 34.57 1.46
C THR A 36 -11.48 33.99 2.63
N GLU A 37 -11.43 32.67 2.84
CA GLU A 37 -12.10 32.01 3.95
C GLU A 37 -11.28 32.02 5.25
N ILE A 38 -9.99 32.37 5.17
CA ILE A 38 -9.06 32.31 6.30
C ILE A 38 -9.14 33.61 7.10
N LYS A 39 -9.51 33.50 8.38
CA LYS A 39 -9.69 34.63 9.30
C LYS A 39 -8.44 34.91 10.14
N ASN A 40 -7.69 33.87 10.47
CA ASN A 40 -6.48 33.96 11.29
C ASN A 40 -5.54 32.81 10.95
N ILE A 41 -4.24 33.03 11.19
CA ILE A 41 -3.20 32.03 11.04
C ILE A 41 -2.41 31.94 12.35
N ASP A 42 -2.48 30.80 13.03
CA ASP A 42 -1.67 30.54 14.22
C ASP A 42 -0.38 29.84 13.82
N THR A 43 0.74 30.25 14.41
CA THR A 43 2.07 29.68 14.17
C THR A 43 2.60 29.06 15.45
N LEU A 44 2.98 27.78 15.39
CA LEU A 44 3.71 27.09 16.44
C LEU A 44 5.15 26.87 15.98
N LYS A 45 6.13 27.07 16.86
CA LYS A 45 7.56 26.88 16.58
C LYS A 45 8.13 25.74 17.42
N TYR A 46 9.20 25.12 16.93
CA TYR A 46 10.10 24.30 17.71
C TYR A 46 10.95 25.16 18.66
N ASP A 47 11.60 24.54 19.63
CA ASP A 47 12.48 25.21 20.60
C ASP A 47 13.61 25.99 19.90
N LYS A 48 14.11 25.46 18.77
CA LYS A 48 15.13 26.12 17.93
C LYS A 48 14.58 27.28 17.08
N GLY A 49 13.28 27.57 17.15
CA GLY A 49 12.64 28.71 16.46
C GLY A 49 12.07 28.42 15.07
N ASN A 50 12.38 27.27 14.47
CA ASN A 50 11.79 26.83 13.19
C ASN A 50 10.29 26.60 13.34
N ILE A 51 9.51 26.86 12.29
CA ILE A 51 8.06 26.65 12.31
C ILE A 51 7.76 25.15 12.40
N LYS A 52 6.96 24.77 13.40
CA LYS A 52 6.45 23.42 13.62
C LYS A 52 5.10 23.19 12.95
N SER A 53 4.21 24.19 13.04
CA SER A 53 2.92 24.12 12.36
C SER A 53 2.32 25.48 12.08
N LEU A 54 1.51 25.55 11.03
CA LEU A 54 0.65 26.67 10.68
C LEU A 54 -0.81 26.19 10.72
N THR A 55 -1.68 26.91 11.43
CA THR A 55 -3.11 26.62 11.52
C THR A 55 -3.91 27.75 10.90
N PHE A 56 -4.62 27.49 9.82
CA PHE A 56 -5.40 28.46 9.05
C PHE A 56 -6.88 28.34 9.44
N HIS A 57 -7.37 29.26 10.24
CA HIS A 57 -8.71 29.21 10.83
C HIS A 57 -9.76 29.82 9.90
N LYS A 58 -10.78 29.04 9.51
CA LYS A 58 -12.03 29.56 8.92
C LYS A 58 -13.04 29.95 9.99
N SER A 59 -13.07 29.18 11.08
CA SER A 59 -13.83 29.43 12.29
C SER A 59 -13.15 28.77 13.50
N ALA A 60 -13.75 28.84 14.69
CA ALA A 60 -13.23 28.14 15.87
C ALA A 60 -13.17 26.61 15.69
N ASN A 61 -14.11 26.04 14.93
CA ASN A 61 -14.26 24.60 14.74
C ASN A 61 -13.93 24.13 13.32
N ASP A 62 -13.43 25.01 12.43
CA ASP A 62 -13.08 24.67 11.04
C ASP A 62 -11.75 25.33 10.70
N TYR A 63 -10.72 24.51 10.49
CA TYR A 63 -9.38 24.98 10.20
C TYR A 63 -8.58 23.97 9.36
N TYR A 64 -7.65 24.49 8.56
CA TYR A 64 -6.59 23.71 7.94
C TYR A 64 -5.36 23.74 8.82
N LYS A 65 -4.60 22.66 8.85
CA LYS A 65 -3.35 22.58 9.60
C LYS A 65 -2.24 21.98 8.76
N PHE A 66 -1.12 22.69 8.74
CA PHE A 66 0.13 22.25 8.14
C PHE A 66 1.10 21.97 9.27
N VAL A 67 1.72 20.79 9.24
CA VAL A 67 2.81 20.39 10.12
C VAL A 67 4.06 20.29 9.29
N LEU A 68 5.17 20.80 9.82
CA LEU A 68 6.48 20.76 9.19
C LEU A 68 7.42 19.86 9.98
N TYR A 69 8.42 19.31 9.30
CA TYR A 69 9.61 18.76 9.94
C TYR A 69 10.46 19.89 10.54
N GLU A 70 11.37 19.55 11.46
CA GLU A 70 12.28 20.55 12.03
C GLU A 70 13.22 21.16 10.98
N SER A 71 13.49 20.43 9.90
CA SER A 71 14.17 20.89 8.68
C SER A 71 13.39 21.95 7.88
N GLY A 72 12.08 22.09 8.13
CA GLY A 72 11.19 23.02 7.43
C GLY A 72 10.40 22.39 6.27
N PHE A 73 10.67 21.12 5.91
CA PHE A 73 9.90 20.42 4.87
C PHE A 73 8.46 20.10 5.33
N LYS A 74 7.53 20.02 4.36
CA LYS A 74 6.14 19.58 4.61
C LYS A 74 6.16 18.20 5.26
N LYS A 75 5.42 18.05 6.35
CA LYS A 75 5.20 16.76 7.01
C LYS A 75 3.76 16.29 6.86
N GLN A 76 2.81 17.16 7.18
CA GLN A 76 1.40 16.79 7.18
C GLN A 76 0.51 17.98 6.82
N PHE A 77 -0.59 17.69 6.15
CA PHE A 77 -1.66 18.63 5.85
C PHE A 77 -2.99 17.94 6.11
N TYR A 78 -3.91 18.64 6.77
CA TYR A 78 -5.27 18.15 6.98
C TYR A 78 -6.21 19.30 7.34
N ARG A 79 -7.51 19.04 7.25
CA ARG A 79 -8.56 19.92 7.76
C ARG A 79 -9.30 19.24 8.90
N ILE A 80 -9.60 20.02 9.93
CA ILE A 80 -10.49 19.64 11.02
C ILE A 80 -11.75 20.48 10.91
N LYS A 81 -12.90 19.81 10.92
CA LYS A 81 -14.22 20.44 10.98
C LYS A 81 -15.02 19.78 12.10
N ASN A 82 -15.57 20.59 13.01
CA ASN A 82 -16.30 20.12 14.20
C ASN A 82 -15.51 19.08 15.03
N GLY A 83 -14.19 19.25 15.12
CA GLY A 83 -13.31 18.36 15.89
C GLY A 83 -12.91 17.06 15.18
N GLN A 84 -13.32 16.85 13.93
CA GLN A 84 -13.04 15.63 13.15
C GLN A 84 -12.26 15.93 11.87
N PHE A 85 -11.49 14.96 11.37
CA PHE A 85 -10.90 15.05 10.02
C PHE A 85 -11.99 15.16 8.96
N HIS A 86 -11.80 16.07 8.01
CA HIS A 86 -12.79 16.32 6.96
C HIS A 86 -12.12 16.83 5.69
N GLY A 87 -12.43 16.23 4.55
CA GLY A 87 -11.76 16.43 3.27
C GLY A 87 -10.39 15.76 3.20
N LYS A 88 -9.55 16.30 2.31
CA LYS A 88 -8.23 15.76 1.98
C LYS A 88 -7.23 15.91 3.12
N ALA A 89 -6.49 14.84 3.40
CA ALA A 89 -5.32 14.83 4.25
C ALA A 89 -4.12 14.23 3.48
N ILE A 90 -2.93 14.74 3.75
CA ILE A 90 -1.69 14.31 3.08
C ILE A 90 -0.58 14.26 4.12
N ASP A 91 0.29 13.28 4.00
CA ASP A 91 1.53 13.16 4.75
C ASP A 91 2.69 12.99 3.76
N TRP A 92 3.86 13.48 4.13
CA TRP A 92 5.06 13.48 3.30
C TRP A 92 6.22 12.91 4.09
N PHE A 93 7.10 12.20 3.39
CA PHE A 93 8.45 11.94 3.87
C PHE A 93 9.25 13.24 3.88
N GLU A 94 10.31 13.29 4.69
CA GLU A 94 11.15 14.49 4.81
C GLU A 94 11.90 14.82 3.50
N ASN A 95 12.06 13.85 2.60
CA ASN A 95 12.59 14.05 1.25
C ASN A 95 11.60 14.74 0.28
N GLY A 96 10.37 15.04 0.71
CA GLY A 96 9.34 15.73 -0.05
C GLY A 96 8.40 14.82 -0.84
N ASN A 97 8.68 13.52 -0.94
CA ASN A 97 7.75 12.56 -1.52
C ASN A 97 6.52 12.40 -0.62
N LYS A 98 5.35 12.23 -1.23
CA LYS A 98 4.14 11.89 -0.46
C LYS A 98 4.36 10.54 0.20
N LYS A 99 3.90 10.41 1.43
CA LYS A 99 3.81 9.16 2.18
C LYS A 99 2.43 8.55 2.02
N TRP A 100 1.39 9.36 2.15
CA TRP A 100 0.03 8.96 1.82
C TRP A 100 -0.86 10.16 1.49
N THR A 101 -1.95 9.89 0.78
CA THR A 101 -3.07 10.80 0.55
C THR A 101 -4.36 10.11 0.96
N ARG A 102 -5.17 10.78 1.78
CA ARG A 102 -6.41 10.24 2.32
C ARG A 102 -7.55 11.24 2.22
N GLU A 103 -8.78 10.75 2.24
CA GLU A 103 -9.98 11.58 2.26
C GLU A 103 -10.89 11.17 3.41
N TYR A 104 -11.47 12.16 4.09
CA TYR A 104 -12.29 11.95 5.28
C TYR A 104 -13.63 12.69 5.21
N GLU A 105 -14.68 12.09 5.74
CA GLU A 105 -15.96 12.76 5.98
C GLU A 105 -16.43 12.43 7.40
N GLU A 106 -16.68 13.48 8.21
CA GLU A 106 -17.07 13.34 9.63
C GLU A 106 -16.14 12.41 10.45
N GLY A 107 -14.84 12.47 10.14
CA GLY A 107 -13.81 11.64 10.78
C GLY A 107 -13.65 10.24 10.21
N ASN A 108 -14.54 9.80 9.31
CA ASN A 108 -14.47 8.49 8.66
C ASN A 108 -13.63 8.57 7.39
N LEU A 109 -12.79 7.58 7.14
CA LEU A 109 -12.03 7.46 5.89
C LEU A 109 -13.00 7.15 4.74
N ILE A 110 -12.87 7.83 3.61
CA ILE A 110 -13.71 7.63 2.42
C ILE A 110 -12.87 7.60 1.14
N GLY A 111 -13.46 7.08 0.06
CA GLY A 111 -12.92 7.09 -1.29
C GLY A 111 -11.61 6.32 -1.44
N HIS A 112 -10.75 6.84 -2.33
CA HIS A 112 -9.48 6.23 -2.70
C HIS A 112 -8.30 6.80 -1.90
N ASN A 113 -7.67 5.95 -1.12
CA ASN A 113 -6.58 6.29 -0.23
C ASN A 113 -5.30 5.66 -0.75
N ILE A 114 -4.24 6.45 -0.91
CA ILE A 114 -3.02 6.02 -1.60
C ILE A 114 -1.85 6.14 -0.63
N SER A 115 -1.02 5.10 -0.58
CA SER A 115 0.25 5.07 0.13
C SER A 115 1.40 4.94 -0.87
N PHE A 116 2.54 5.51 -0.52
CA PHE A 116 3.74 5.53 -1.34
C PHE A 116 4.95 5.11 -0.50
N GLN A 117 5.91 4.50 -1.17
CA GLN A 117 7.24 4.24 -0.63
C GLN A 117 8.04 5.56 -0.55
N GLU A 118 9.10 5.58 0.27
CA GLU A 118 9.94 6.77 0.45
C GLU A 118 10.62 7.23 -0.86
N ASN A 119 10.89 6.30 -1.77
CA ASN A 119 11.42 6.57 -3.12
C ASN A 119 10.38 7.17 -4.09
N GLY A 120 9.13 7.33 -3.66
CA GLY A 120 8.04 7.93 -4.44
C GLY A 120 7.21 6.94 -5.26
N PHE A 121 7.59 5.65 -5.31
CA PHE A 121 6.77 4.64 -5.98
C PHE A 121 5.48 4.42 -5.20
N ARG A 122 4.37 4.27 -5.94
CA ARG A 122 3.07 3.91 -5.38
C ARG A 122 3.18 2.53 -4.74
N GLU A 123 2.80 2.42 -3.48
CA GLU A 123 2.92 1.19 -2.71
C GLU A 123 1.60 0.42 -2.71
N GLN A 124 0.54 1.12 -2.30
CA GLN A 124 -0.76 0.53 -2.05
C GLN A 124 -1.88 1.56 -2.26
N ASP A 125 -3.01 1.09 -2.74
CA ASP A 125 -4.29 1.77 -2.64
C ASP A 125 -5.23 1.04 -1.68
N TYR A 126 -6.09 1.81 -1.02
CA TYR A 126 -7.25 1.33 -0.28
C TYR A 126 -8.50 2.07 -0.76
N ASN A 127 -9.49 1.32 -1.22
CA ASN A 127 -10.79 1.86 -1.62
C ASN A 127 -11.84 1.47 -0.57
N THR A 128 -12.50 2.47 0.01
CA THR A 128 -13.51 2.24 1.04
C THR A 128 -14.85 1.76 0.48
N GLU A 129 -15.11 1.95 -0.81
CA GLU A 129 -16.40 1.59 -1.43
C GLU A 129 -16.58 0.08 -1.54
N ASP A 130 -15.51 -0.65 -1.84
CA ASP A 130 -15.49 -2.11 -2.02
C ASP A 130 -14.53 -2.81 -1.05
N ASN A 131 -14.02 -2.07 -0.06
CA ASN A 131 -13.02 -2.52 0.90
C ASN A 131 -11.79 -3.14 0.24
N SER A 132 -11.45 -2.73 -0.99
CA SER A 132 -10.35 -3.33 -1.73
C SER A 132 -9.01 -2.71 -1.39
N VAL A 133 -7.99 -3.55 -1.37
CA VAL A 133 -6.59 -3.18 -1.22
C VAL A 133 -5.84 -3.61 -2.48
N THR A 134 -5.18 -2.66 -3.14
CA THR A 134 -4.31 -2.96 -4.29
C THR A 134 -2.86 -2.67 -3.94
N TYR A 135 -1.96 -3.63 -4.15
CA TYR A 135 -0.52 -3.42 -4.08
C TYR A 135 0.07 -3.31 -5.47
N PHE A 136 1.14 -2.54 -5.62
CA PHE A 136 1.75 -2.26 -6.92
C PHE A 136 3.19 -2.79 -7.04
N PHE A 137 3.58 -3.10 -8.27
CA PHE A 137 4.98 -3.20 -8.67
C PHE A 137 5.58 -1.79 -8.86
N GLN A 138 6.91 -1.70 -8.95
CA GLN A 138 7.60 -0.43 -9.20
C GLN A 138 7.23 0.23 -10.55
N ASN A 139 6.79 -0.57 -11.53
CA ASN A 139 6.30 -0.08 -12.80
C ASN A 139 4.89 0.56 -12.71
N GLY A 140 4.26 0.55 -11.52
CA GLY A 140 2.94 1.11 -11.28
C GLY A 140 1.77 0.18 -11.61
N ASN A 141 2.02 -1.02 -12.14
CA ASN A 141 0.98 -2.01 -12.38
C ASN A 141 0.63 -2.77 -11.08
N PRO A 142 -0.63 -3.21 -10.90
CA PRO A 142 -1.01 -4.03 -9.75
C PRO A 142 -0.17 -5.31 -9.70
N ARG A 143 0.27 -5.68 -8.50
CA ARG A 143 0.84 -7.01 -8.21
C ARG A 143 -0.13 -7.91 -7.46
N ALA A 144 -1.02 -7.30 -6.66
CA ALA A 144 -2.06 -8.00 -5.93
C ALA A 144 -3.25 -7.08 -5.68
N VAL A 145 -4.47 -7.62 -5.76
CA VAL A 145 -5.72 -6.97 -5.37
C VAL A 145 -6.45 -7.89 -4.40
N TYR A 146 -6.76 -7.37 -3.22
CA TYR A 146 -7.51 -8.05 -2.17
C TYR A 146 -8.86 -7.38 -2.03
N THR A 147 -9.92 -8.19 -1.93
CA THR A 147 -11.28 -7.77 -1.60
C THR A 147 -11.83 -8.74 -0.58
N ASP A 148 -13.02 -8.46 -0.05
CA ASP A 148 -13.72 -9.39 0.85
C ASP A 148 -13.96 -10.77 0.19
N PHE A 149 -14.11 -10.81 -1.14
CA PHE A 149 -14.53 -12.02 -1.87
C PHE A 149 -13.40 -12.68 -2.63
N SER A 150 -12.27 -11.99 -2.85
CA SER A 150 -11.22 -12.53 -3.70
C SER A 150 -9.84 -11.93 -3.43
N THR A 151 -8.83 -12.74 -3.71
CA THR A 151 -7.44 -12.30 -3.86
C THR A 151 -6.99 -12.58 -5.28
N THR A 152 -6.53 -11.55 -6.01
CA THR A 152 -5.96 -11.69 -7.35
C THR A 152 -4.52 -11.24 -7.36
N PHE A 153 -3.61 -12.09 -7.82
CA PHE A 153 -2.22 -11.76 -8.10
C PHE A 153 -2.03 -11.55 -9.60
N TYR A 154 -1.08 -10.70 -9.97
CA TYR A 154 -0.88 -10.29 -11.35
C TYR A 154 0.58 -10.45 -11.78
N TYR A 155 0.76 -10.74 -13.06
CA TYR A 155 1.99 -10.47 -13.79
C TYR A 155 2.23 -8.97 -13.91
N ASP A 156 3.48 -8.57 -14.09
CA ASP A 156 3.84 -7.15 -14.17
C ASP A 156 3.26 -6.45 -15.40
N ASN A 157 2.78 -7.22 -16.38
CA ASN A 157 2.07 -6.78 -17.58
C ASN A 157 0.55 -6.61 -17.37
N ARG A 158 0.04 -6.84 -16.15
CA ARG A 158 -1.38 -6.80 -15.70
C ARG A 158 -2.22 -8.03 -16.05
N SER A 159 -1.65 -9.07 -16.66
CA SER A 159 -2.33 -10.36 -16.82
C SER A 159 -2.51 -11.00 -15.44
N LYS A 160 -3.62 -11.71 -15.24
CA LYS A 160 -3.86 -12.42 -13.98
C LYS A 160 -2.88 -13.57 -13.87
N PHE A 161 -2.37 -13.80 -12.66
CA PHE A 161 -1.44 -14.88 -12.35
C PHE A 161 -2.12 -15.97 -11.50
N GLU A 162 -2.67 -15.56 -10.36
CA GLU A 162 -3.44 -16.43 -9.47
C GLU A 162 -4.72 -15.68 -9.07
N VAL A 163 -5.86 -16.37 -9.08
CA VAL A 163 -7.14 -15.84 -8.61
C VAL A 163 -7.72 -16.79 -7.57
N TYR A 164 -7.95 -16.29 -6.37
CA TYR A 164 -8.64 -17.00 -5.31
C TYR A 164 -9.98 -16.32 -5.10
N THR A 165 -11.08 -17.04 -5.28
CA THR A 165 -12.43 -16.58 -4.91
C THR A 165 -12.82 -17.25 -3.60
N HIS A 166 -13.00 -16.47 -2.55
CA HIS A 166 -13.21 -16.93 -1.19
C HIS A 166 -14.68 -17.29 -0.93
N GLU A 167 -14.90 -18.44 -0.31
CA GLU A 167 -16.17 -18.76 0.32
C GLU A 167 -16.29 -17.97 1.62
N LEU A 168 -17.45 -17.32 1.81
CA LEU A 168 -17.76 -16.54 3.00
C LEU A 168 -18.81 -17.25 3.85
N ASN A 169 -18.66 -17.15 5.18
CA ASN A 169 -19.69 -17.59 6.11
C ASN A 169 -20.85 -16.58 6.22
N SER A 170 -21.85 -16.87 7.05
CA SER A 170 -23.01 -16.00 7.27
C SER A 170 -22.69 -14.63 7.89
N LYS A 171 -21.46 -14.41 8.35
CA LYS A 171 -20.94 -13.15 8.88
C LYS A 171 -20.02 -12.42 7.89
N ASN A 172 -19.94 -12.87 6.64
CA ASN A 172 -19.02 -12.38 5.61
C ASN A 172 -17.53 -12.59 5.92
N GLU A 173 -17.19 -13.61 6.70
CA GLU A 173 -15.79 -13.95 7.01
C GLU A 173 -15.31 -15.08 6.10
N ASN A 174 -14.07 -14.98 5.61
CA ASN A 174 -13.42 -16.00 4.78
C ASN A 174 -13.31 -17.32 5.54
N THR A 175 -13.84 -18.41 4.97
CA THR A 175 -13.83 -19.74 5.62
C THR A 175 -12.51 -20.49 5.44
N GLY A 176 -11.54 -19.91 4.74
CA GLY A 176 -10.36 -20.61 4.25
C GLY A 176 -10.65 -21.57 3.10
N ARG A 177 -11.83 -21.49 2.47
CA ARG A 177 -12.23 -22.33 1.33
C ARG A 177 -12.61 -21.47 0.15
N GLY A 178 -12.62 -22.04 -1.05
CA GLY A 178 -13.03 -21.30 -2.22
C GLY A 178 -12.64 -21.93 -3.54
N LYS A 179 -12.66 -21.12 -4.60
CA LYS A 179 -12.17 -21.47 -5.94
C LYS A 179 -10.79 -20.89 -6.16
N VAL A 180 -9.98 -21.58 -6.94
CA VAL A 180 -8.66 -21.11 -7.35
C VAL A 180 -8.47 -21.32 -8.85
N GLU A 181 -7.87 -20.33 -9.48
CA GLU A 181 -7.48 -20.34 -10.89
C GLU A 181 -6.02 -19.90 -11.00
N PHE A 182 -5.23 -20.64 -11.80
CA PHE A 182 -3.86 -20.29 -12.15
C PHE A 182 -3.76 -20.04 -13.64
N TYR A 183 -3.04 -19.00 -14.00
CA TYR A 183 -2.86 -18.57 -15.38
C TYR A 183 -1.38 -18.45 -15.71
N SER A 184 -1.04 -18.67 -16.98
CA SER A 184 0.24 -18.26 -17.55
C SER A 184 0.20 -16.77 -17.93
N GLU A 185 1.37 -16.16 -18.18
CA GLU A 185 1.50 -14.73 -18.47
C GLU A 185 0.77 -14.30 -19.76
N ASN A 186 0.58 -15.22 -20.69
CA ASN A 186 -0.24 -15.03 -21.90
C ASN A 186 -1.76 -15.16 -21.64
N GLN A 187 -2.17 -15.27 -20.37
CA GLN A 187 -3.55 -15.43 -19.89
C GLN A 187 -4.17 -16.82 -20.15
N ASP A 188 -3.38 -17.81 -20.58
CA ASP A 188 -3.86 -19.20 -20.68
C ASP A 188 -4.20 -19.76 -19.30
N LEU A 189 -5.38 -20.37 -19.16
CA LEU A 189 -5.79 -21.04 -17.92
C LEU A 189 -5.00 -22.35 -17.76
N VAL A 190 -4.17 -22.41 -16.73
CA VAL A 190 -3.31 -23.56 -16.39
C VAL A 190 -4.07 -24.54 -15.49
N PHE A 191 -4.81 -24.02 -14.51
CA PHE A 191 -5.53 -24.83 -13.55
C PHE A 191 -6.77 -24.09 -13.05
N GLU A 192 -7.86 -24.83 -12.86
CA GLU A 192 -9.02 -24.41 -12.09
C GLU A 192 -9.41 -25.52 -11.12
N GLY A 193 -9.85 -25.13 -9.93
CA GLY A 193 -10.28 -26.05 -8.90
C GLY A 193 -10.86 -25.35 -7.68
N THR A 194 -10.93 -26.08 -6.58
CA THR A 194 -11.31 -25.56 -5.27
C THR A 194 -10.16 -25.77 -4.29
N TYR A 195 -10.11 -24.94 -3.25
CA TYR A 195 -9.18 -25.12 -2.15
C TYR A 195 -9.94 -25.18 -0.81
N ASP A 196 -9.40 -25.96 0.13
CA ASP A 196 -9.72 -25.92 1.55
C ASP A 196 -8.39 -25.76 2.30
N ASN A 197 -8.15 -24.54 2.78
CA ASN A 197 -6.87 -24.05 3.26
C ASN A 197 -5.77 -24.33 2.22
N ASN A 198 -4.87 -25.27 2.49
CA ASN A 198 -3.78 -25.65 1.60
C ASN A 198 -4.06 -26.93 0.78
N ILE A 199 -5.31 -27.43 0.80
CA ILE A 199 -5.70 -28.66 0.10
C ILE A 199 -6.45 -28.30 -1.18
N PHE A 200 -5.86 -28.62 -2.33
CA PHE A 200 -6.42 -28.38 -3.65
C PHE A 200 -7.25 -29.57 -4.14
N SER A 201 -8.40 -29.30 -4.73
CA SER A 201 -9.29 -30.30 -5.32
C SER A 201 -9.72 -29.89 -6.72
N LYS A 202 -9.94 -30.87 -7.60
CA LYS A 202 -10.51 -30.68 -8.94
C LYS A 202 -11.69 -31.63 -9.10
N ASN A 203 -12.81 -31.11 -9.61
CA ASN A 203 -14.05 -31.87 -9.79
C ASN A 203 -14.51 -32.61 -8.51
N GLY A 204 -14.35 -31.96 -7.34
CA GLY A 204 -14.75 -32.52 -6.04
C GLY A 204 -13.82 -33.58 -5.45
N THR A 205 -12.67 -33.85 -6.09
CA THR A 205 -11.68 -34.82 -5.59
C THR A 205 -10.33 -34.14 -5.34
N LYS A 206 -9.60 -34.60 -4.31
CA LYS A 206 -8.25 -34.10 -4.01
C LYS A 206 -7.35 -34.27 -5.23
N PHE A 207 -6.71 -33.18 -5.65
CA PHE A 207 -5.97 -33.16 -6.90
C PHE A 207 -4.62 -33.89 -6.75
N ASN A 208 -4.27 -34.67 -7.77
CA ASN A 208 -2.98 -35.35 -7.88
C ASN A 208 -2.39 -34.99 -9.25
N GLY A 209 -1.25 -34.32 -9.25
CA GLY A 209 -0.62 -33.87 -10.49
C GLY A 209 0.28 -32.65 -10.30
N GLU A 210 1.00 -32.34 -11.36
CA GLU A 210 1.86 -31.16 -11.45
C GLU A 210 1.07 -29.96 -11.99
N ILE A 211 1.35 -28.78 -11.43
CA ILE A 211 0.86 -27.49 -11.92
C ILE A 211 2.09 -26.65 -12.23
N THR A 212 2.22 -26.27 -13.50
CA THR A 212 3.28 -25.37 -13.99
C THR A 212 2.67 -24.28 -14.84
N SER A 213 2.92 -23.02 -14.50
CA SER A 213 2.60 -21.87 -15.34
C SER A 213 3.88 -21.21 -15.85
N TYR A 214 3.76 -20.40 -16.89
CA TYR A 214 4.92 -19.84 -17.59
C TYR A 214 4.81 -18.34 -17.78
N PHE A 215 5.97 -17.69 -17.74
CA PHE A 215 6.18 -16.37 -18.33
C PHE A 215 6.18 -16.46 -19.86
N ASN A 216 5.97 -15.32 -20.53
CA ASN A 216 5.96 -15.21 -21.98
C ASN A 216 7.34 -15.52 -22.62
N ASN A 217 8.42 -15.45 -21.83
CA ASN A 217 9.76 -15.86 -22.27
C ASN A 217 9.99 -17.38 -22.21
N GLY A 218 9.01 -18.16 -21.72
CA GLY A 218 9.08 -19.62 -21.61
C GLY A 218 9.65 -20.13 -20.28
N GLU A 219 10.13 -19.26 -19.40
CA GLU A 219 10.57 -19.66 -18.05
C GLU A 219 9.34 -19.95 -17.16
N PRO A 220 9.41 -20.93 -16.23
CA PRO A 220 8.28 -21.22 -15.37
C PRO A 220 8.06 -20.10 -14.35
N SER A 221 6.82 -19.63 -14.22
CA SER A 221 6.42 -18.64 -13.20
C SER A 221 5.97 -19.27 -11.89
N LEU A 222 5.51 -20.52 -11.93
CA LEU A 222 5.30 -21.35 -10.74
C LEU A 222 5.44 -22.83 -11.13
N ASN A 223 5.89 -23.65 -10.20
CA ASN A 223 5.92 -25.10 -10.36
C ASN A 223 5.77 -25.79 -9.01
N PHE A 224 4.81 -26.71 -8.94
CA PHE A 224 4.69 -27.64 -7.82
C PHE A 224 3.91 -28.90 -8.21
N TYR A 225 4.20 -29.99 -7.51
CA TYR A 225 3.46 -31.23 -7.59
C TYR A 225 2.55 -31.40 -6.37
N LEU A 226 1.29 -31.77 -6.60
CA LEU A 226 0.29 -32.04 -5.57
C LEU A 226 0.05 -33.54 -5.47
N LYS A 227 0.06 -34.06 -4.23
CA LYS A 227 -0.44 -35.40 -3.89
C LYS A 227 -1.54 -35.24 -2.84
N ASP A 228 -2.71 -35.81 -3.11
CA ASP A 228 -3.90 -35.64 -2.27
C ASP A 228 -4.22 -34.17 -1.95
N GLY A 229 -4.02 -33.31 -2.96
CA GLY A 229 -4.25 -31.87 -2.88
C GLY A 229 -3.18 -31.09 -2.13
N ILE A 230 -2.11 -31.73 -1.64
CA ILE A 230 -1.07 -31.09 -0.84
C ILE A 230 0.26 -31.09 -1.60
N ILE A 231 0.99 -29.99 -1.56
CA ILE A 231 2.31 -29.85 -2.20
C ILE A 231 3.27 -30.91 -1.66
N GLN A 232 3.95 -31.64 -2.56
CA GLN A 232 5.00 -32.62 -2.24
C GLN A 232 6.31 -32.27 -2.93
N GLY A 233 7.41 -32.41 -2.18
CA GLY A 233 8.76 -32.18 -2.69
C GLY A 233 9.07 -30.70 -2.84
N ARG A 234 9.99 -30.40 -3.76
CA ARG A 234 10.46 -29.04 -4.02
C ARG A 234 9.45 -28.27 -4.86
N TYR A 235 9.28 -27.00 -4.55
CA TYR A 235 8.45 -26.08 -5.30
C TYR A 235 9.08 -24.69 -5.36
N PHE A 236 8.65 -23.92 -6.34
CA PHE A 236 9.00 -22.51 -6.47
C PHE A 236 7.86 -21.72 -7.09
N THR A 237 7.75 -20.45 -6.72
CA THR A 237 6.93 -19.47 -7.44
C THR A 237 7.72 -18.18 -7.58
N TYR A 238 7.41 -17.46 -8.65
CA TYR A 238 7.93 -16.13 -8.92
C TYR A 238 6.85 -15.07 -8.66
N HIS A 239 7.29 -13.86 -8.35
CA HIS A 239 6.44 -12.68 -8.48
C HIS A 239 6.15 -12.45 -9.95
N GLY A 240 5.05 -11.76 -10.24
CA GLY A 240 4.67 -11.42 -11.62
C GLY A 240 5.70 -10.62 -12.42
N ASN A 241 6.72 -10.06 -11.76
CA ASN A 241 7.84 -9.34 -12.39
C ASN A 241 9.07 -10.24 -12.66
N GLY A 242 8.97 -11.57 -12.47
CA GLY A 242 10.04 -12.52 -12.74
C GLY A 242 11.04 -12.73 -11.61
N ASN A 243 10.96 -11.98 -10.51
CA ASN A 243 11.78 -12.25 -9.32
C ASN A 243 11.23 -13.43 -8.54
N LEU A 244 12.10 -14.28 -7.98
CA LEU A 244 11.66 -15.40 -7.12
C LEU A 244 10.82 -14.83 -5.96
N LYS A 245 9.69 -15.45 -5.64
CA LYS A 245 8.77 -15.03 -4.56
C LYS A 245 8.86 -15.98 -3.39
N TYR A 246 8.82 -17.29 -3.65
CA TYR A 246 9.17 -18.29 -2.66
C TYR A 246 9.73 -19.55 -3.30
N GLU A 247 10.53 -20.26 -2.52
CA GLU A 247 10.96 -21.63 -2.77
C GLU A 247 10.79 -22.44 -1.50
N GLY A 248 10.56 -23.74 -1.63
CA GLY A 248 10.43 -24.60 -0.47
C GLY A 248 10.48 -26.07 -0.80
N GLU A 249 10.49 -26.87 0.26
CA GLU A 249 10.46 -28.32 0.18
C GLU A 249 9.55 -28.91 1.27
N THR A 250 8.69 -29.85 0.85
CA THR A 250 7.83 -30.62 1.73
C THR A 250 8.15 -32.10 1.70
N ILE A 251 8.16 -32.74 2.87
CA ILE A 251 8.25 -34.20 3.03
C ILE A 251 7.05 -34.66 3.84
N ASP A 252 6.31 -35.65 3.35
CA ASP A 252 5.10 -36.19 3.98
C ASP A 252 4.12 -35.09 4.40
N ALA A 253 3.84 -34.16 3.49
CA ALA A 253 2.98 -32.98 3.71
C ALA A 253 3.47 -31.99 4.79
N LYS A 254 4.72 -32.09 5.26
CA LYS A 254 5.33 -31.14 6.21
C LYS A 254 6.38 -30.29 5.52
N GLN A 255 6.27 -28.97 5.67
CA GLN A 255 7.30 -28.02 5.23
C GLN A 255 8.59 -28.25 6.04
N ILE A 256 9.70 -28.52 5.34
CA ILE A 256 11.03 -28.70 5.95
C ILE A 256 11.99 -27.56 5.62
N TYR A 257 11.79 -26.89 4.49
CA TYR A 257 12.58 -25.75 4.05
C TYR A 257 11.67 -24.74 3.36
N TYR A 258 11.76 -23.46 3.68
CA TYR A 258 10.99 -22.40 3.01
C TYR A 258 11.81 -21.12 2.97
N LYS A 259 11.74 -20.41 1.86
CA LYS A 259 12.36 -19.09 1.72
C LYS A 259 11.49 -18.18 0.88
N SER A 260 11.21 -16.99 1.39
CA SER A 260 10.48 -15.95 0.66
C SER A 260 11.36 -14.76 0.33
N TYR A 261 10.92 -14.01 -0.67
CA TYR A 261 11.64 -12.86 -1.20
C TYR A 261 10.66 -11.72 -1.48
N TYR A 262 11.11 -10.50 -1.23
CA TYR A 262 10.40 -9.29 -1.62
C TYR A 262 10.31 -9.17 -3.15
N PRO A 263 9.35 -8.38 -3.68
CA PRO A 263 9.25 -8.13 -5.12
C PRO A 263 10.51 -7.52 -5.75
N ASN A 264 11.41 -6.94 -4.95
CA ASN A 264 12.71 -6.43 -5.40
C ASN A 264 13.81 -7.51 -5.47
N GLY A 265 13.49 -8.77 -5.17
CA GLY A 265 14.39 -9.93 -5.22
C GLY A 265 15.23 -10.15 -3.96
N LYS A 266 15.14 -9.27 -2.95
CA LYS A 266 15.85 -9.45 -1.67
C LYS A 266 15.14 -10.50 -0.80
N PRO A 267 15.87 -11.30 -0.01
CA PRO A 267 15.26 -12.26 0.89
C PRO A 267 14.39 -11.53 1.93
N GLU A 268 13.30 -12.16 2.34
CA GLU A 268 12.37 -11.65 3.34
C GLU A 268 12.38 -12.57 4.57
N TYR A 269 12.26 -13.88 4.34
CA TYR A 269 12.22 -14.89 5.39
C TYR A 269 12.86 -16.20 4.91
N GLU A 270 13.56 -16.90 5.79
CA GLU A 270 14.11 -18.22 5.53
C GLU A 270 13.92 -19.11 6.77
N PHE A 271 13.43 -20.31 6.51
CA PHE A 271 13.24 -21.38 7.48
C PHE A 271 13.86 -22.66 6.93
N ASP A 272 14.73 -23.30 7.71
CA ASP A 272 15.25 -24.63 7.43
C ASP A 272 15.21 -25.46 8.71
N LYS A 273 14.29 -26.41 8.74
CA LYS A 273 14.08 -27.29 9.89
C LYS A 273 15.25 -28.23 10.14
N LEU A 274 15.89 -28.72 9.08
CA LEU A 274 16.95 -29.72 9.19
C LEU A 274 18.24 -29.10 9.71
N ASN A 275 18.49 -27.84 9.34
CA ASN A 275 19.66 -27.09 9.75
C ASN A 275 19.40 -26.13 10.93
N ASN A 276 18.17 -26.12 11.46
CA ASN A 276 17.73 -25.23 12.54
C ASN A 276 18.01 -23.74 12.23
N ILE A 277 17.68 -23.31 11.02
CA ILE A 277 17.85 -21.95 10.55
C ILE A 277 16.48 -21.26 10.54
N GLU A 278 16.43 -20.08 11.13
CA GLU A 278 15.37 -19.11 10.94
C GLU A 278 16.00 -17.73 10.80
N ARG A 279 15.63 -16.99 9.75
CA ARG A 279 16.20 -15.68 9.44
C ARG A 279 15.14 -14.77 8.87
N ILE A 280 15.19 -13.51 9.25
CA ILE A 280 14.26 -12.48 8.79
C ILE A 280 15.07 -11.28 8.31
N TRP A 281 14.69 -10.71 7.17
CA TRP A 281 15.31 -9.51 6.61
C TRP A 281 14.26 -8.43 6.38
N ASP A 282 14.69 -7.17 6.45
CA ASP A 282 13.88 -6.06 5.96
C ASP A 282 13.93 -5.95 4.44
N GLU A 283 13.08 -5.09 3.86
CA GLU A 283 13.03 -4.81 2.42
C GLU A 283 14.34 -4.25 1.85
N ASN A 284 15.26 -3.79 2.70
CA ASN A 284 16.58 -3.33 2.32
C ASN A 284 17.62 -4.46 2.30
N GLY A 285 17.25 -5.65 2.77
CA GLY A 285 18.11 -6.84 2.86
C GLY A 285 18.96 -6.88 4.13
N LYS A 286 18.66 -6.03 5.12
CA LYS A 286 19.32 -6.05 6.43
C LYS A 286 18.63 -7.10 7.29
N ARG A 287 19.43 -7.99 7.87
CA ARG A 287 18.95 -9.02 8.80
C ARG A 287 18.40 -8.37 10.08
N ILE A 288 17.18 -8.76 10.44
CA ILE A 288 16.46 -8.33 11.65
C ILE A 288 16.72 -9.32 12.78
N GLU A 289 16.69 -10.63 12.47
CA GLU A 289 16.87 -11.77 13.40
C GLU A 289 17.67 -12.90 12.75
#